data_AF-A0A7R8Z540-F1
#
_entry.id   AF-A0A7R8Z540-F1
#
_cell.length_a   1.000
_cell.length_b   1.000
_cell.length_c   1.000
_cell.angle_alpha   90.00
_cell.angle_beta   90.00
_cell.angle_gamma   90.00
#
_symmetry.space_group_name_H-M   'P 1'
#
loop_
_entity.id
_entity.type
_entity.pdbx_description
1 polymer ?
#
loop_
_entity_poly.entity_id
_entity_poly.type
_entity_poly.pdbx_seq_one_letter_code
_entity_poly.pdbx_strand_id
1 'polypeptide(L)'
;MKLVTEGDDKDSFLVEVVGDVMEEEQLDLPSLVDVLTKHLHHTSVATKVSVLRWIYHLYIKIPTKMFLYIEKLFPELRRALSDSSDEVVQQDLEVLAEIISSPSVTSSSDDADSENQLPANSHGMNPYFSKFVISLLKLFSSDRHLLEDRGSFIIRQLCILLNSEDIYTTLSMILKTEENVKFASIMVENLNTILLTSSELFDLRMKLKDMNTEVCSKLLTFK
;
A
#
# COMPACT_ATOMS: atom_id res chain seq x y z
N MET A 1 -44.39 -24.97 61.30
CA MET A 1 -44.26 -23.67 60.62
C MET A 1 -42.77 -23.37 60.40
N LYS A 2 -42.24 -23.76 59.24
CA LYS A 2 -41.15 -23.09 58.51
C LYS A 2 -40.96 -23.84 57.19
N LEU A 3 -40.92 -23.05 56.13
CA LEU A 3 -41.11 -23.39 54.73
C LEU A 3 -39.82 -24.00 54.15
N VAL A 4 -39.97 -25.06 53.37
CA VAL A 4 -38.95 -25.53 52.42
C VAL A 4 -39.07 -24.62 51.20
N THR A 5 -38.07 -23.79 50.95
CA THR A 5 -37.98 -23.02 49.71
C THR A 5 -37.28 -23.88 48.66
N GLU A 6 -38.09 -24.48 47.78
CA GLU A 6 -37.66 -24.87 46.43
C GLU A 6 -37.23 -23.60 45.69
N GLY A 7 -35.96 -23.53 45.29
CA GLY A 7 -35.48 -22.48 44.42
C GLY A 7 -34.00 -22.26 44.59
N ASP A 8 -33.17 -23.09 43.94
CA ASP A 8 -31.77 -22.77 43.63
C ASP A 8 -31.16 -23.60 42.48
N ASP A 9 -31.93 -24.43 41.74
CA ASP A 9 -31.39 -25.24 40.63
C ASP A 9 -31.63 -24.66 39.22
N LYS A 10 -32.24 -23.47 39.09
CA LYS A 10 -32.48 -22.85 37.77
C LYS A 10 -31.36 -21.95 37.29
N ASP A 11 -30.58 -21.36 38.21
CA ASP A 11 -29.47 -20.48 37.85
C ASP A 11 -28.24 -21.25 37.37
N SER A 12 -28.02 -22.48 37.86
CA SER A 12 -26.94 -23.35 37.36
C SER A 12 -27.19 -23.80 35.91
N PHE A 13 -28.44 -24.08 35.54
CA PHE A 13 -28.80 -24.51 34.19
C PHE A 13 -28.74 -23.37 33.18
N LEU A 14 -29.04 -22.13 33.61
CA LEU A 14 -28.89 -20.95 32.75
C LEU A 14 -27.42 -20.59 32.52
N VAL A 15 -26.52 -20.80 33.48
CA VAL A 15 -25.08 -20.55 33.29
C VAL A 15 -24.43 -21.58 32.36
N GLU A 16 -24.91 -22.84 32.39
CA GLU A 16 -24.41 -23.89 31.50
C GLU A 16 -24.97 -23.79 30.07
N VAL A 17 -26.20 -23.27 29.91
CA VAL A 17 -26.83 -23.04 28.59
C VAL A 17 -26.41 -21.70 27.96
N VAL A 18 -26.02 -20.70 28.75
CA VAL A 18 -25.50 -19.41 28.24
C VAL A 18 -24.00 -19.49 27.91
N GLY A 19 -23.30 -20.52 28.39
CA GLY A 19 -21.90 -20.79 28.02
C GLY A 19 -21.69 -21.32 26.59
N ASP A 20 -22.76 -21.68 25.89
CA ASP A 20 -22.72 -22.38 24.58
C ASP A 20 -23.29 -21.55 23.41
N VAL A 21 -23.50 -20.24 23.60
CA VAL A 21 -23.94 -19.36 22.51
C VAL A 21 -23.13 -18.07 22.54
N MET A 22 -21.88 -18.16 22.09
CA MET A 22 -21.11 -17.12 21.38
C MET A 22 -19.72 -17.70 21.09
N GLU A 23 -19.66 -18.82 20.36
CA GLU A 23 -18.51 -19.00 19.47
C GLU A 23 -18.57 -17.83 18.49
N GLU A 24 -17.79 -16.78 18.75
CA GLU A 24 -17.52 -15.79 17.71
C GLU A 24 -17.02 -16.59 16.52
N GLU A 25 -17.83 -16.70 15.45
CA GLU A 25 -17.44 -17.31 14.19
C GLU A 25 -16.13 -16.66 13.76
N GLN A 26 -15.00 -17.33 14.07
CA GLN A 26 -13.70 -16.80 13.72
C GLN A 26 -13.64 -16.79 12.21
N LEU A 27 -13.49 -15.59 11.64
CA LEU A 27 -13.30 -15.43 10.22
C LEU A 27 -12.13 -16.32 9.78
N ASP A 28 -12.42 -17.31 8.93
CA ASP A 28 -11.39 -18.13 8.26
C ASP A 28 -10.66 -17.26 7.24
N LEU A 29 -9.74 -16.46 7.77
CA LEU A 29 -8.96 -15.49 7.02
C LEU A 29 -8.07 -16.14 5.96
N PRO A 30 -7.37 -17.27 6.21
CA PRO A 30 -6.65 -17.97 5.15
C PRO A 30 -7.52 -18.28 3.93
N SER A 31 -8.66 -18.93 4.13
CA SER A 31 -9.57 -19.29 3.02
C SER A 31 -10.14 -18.05 2.34
N LEU A 32 -10.47 -17.01 3.10
CA LEU A 32 -10.94 -15.75 2.53
C LEU A 32 -9.87 -15.09 1.65
N VAL A 33 -8.63 -14.99 2.13
CA VAL A 33 -7.51 -14.41 1.37
C VAL A 33 -7.26 -15.21 0.08
N ASP A 34 -7.37 -16.54 0.13
CA ASP A 34 -7.25 -17.41 -1.04
C ASP A 34 -8.33 -17.12 -2.08
N VAL A 35 -9.58 -17.02 -1.63
CA VAL A 35 -10.72 -16.69 -2.49
C VAL A 35 -10.55 -15.29 -3.10
N LEU A 36 -10.20 -14.28 -2.30
CA LEU A 36 -9.97 -12.92 -2.79
C LEU A 36 -8.84 -12.87 -3.81
N THR A 37 -7.70 -13.50 -3.51
CA THR A 37 -6.54 -13.57 -4.42
C THR A 37 -6.91 -14.19 -5.77
N LYS A 38 -7.69 -15.27 -5.76
CA LYS A 38 -8.18 -15.90 -6.99
C LYS A 38 -9.06 -14.96 -7.81
N HIS A 39 -9.95 -14.20 -7.15
CA HIS A 39 -10.89 -13.31 -7.85
C HIS A 39 -10.27 -11.98 -8.31
N LEU A 40 -9.04 -11.63 -7.89
CA LEU A 40 -8.27 -10.53 -8.50
C LEU A 40 -7.93 -10.78 -9.99
N HIS A 41 -8.04 -12.03 -10.44
CA HIS A 41 -7.82 -12.41 -11.84
C HIS A 41 -9.11 -12.53 -12.65
N HIS A 42 -10.25 -12.15 -12.07
CA HIS A 42 -11.54 -12.30 -12.72
C HIS A 42 -11.69 -11.32 -13.90
N THR A 43 -12.41 -11.74 -14.94
CA THR A 43 -12.60 -10.92 -16.15
C THR A 43 -13.46 -9.68 -15.90
N SER A 44 -14.42 -9.77 -14.97
CA SER A 44 -15.27 -8.64 -14.59
C SER A 44 -14.50 -7.60 -13.77
N VAL A 45 -14.48 -6.37 -14.27
CA VAL A 45 -13.97 -5.18 -13.57
C VAL A 45 -14.62 -5.03 -12.21
N ALA A 46 -15.96 -5.13 -12.13
CA ALA A 46 -16.69 -4.98 -10.88
C ALA A 46 -16.26 -6.01 -9.82
N THR A 47 -16.01 -7.27 -10.23
CA THR A 47 -15.51 -8.30 -9.31
C THR A 47 -14.14 -7.95 -8.78
N LYS A 48 -13.20 -7.56 -9.65
CA LYS A 48 -11.84 -7.17 -9.23
C LYS A 48 -11.86 -5.97 -8.27
N VAL A 49 -12.64 -4.94 -8.60
CA VAL A 49 -12.82 -3.75 -7.76
C VAL A 49 -13.43 -4.11 -6.41
N SER A 50 -14.48 -4.94 -6.39
CA SER A 50 -15.06 -5.41 -5.13
C SER A 50 -14.02 -6.15 -4.28
N VAL A 51 -13.25 -7.07 -4.89
CA VAL A 51 -12.20 -7.81 -4.19
C VAL A 51 -11.15 -6.86 -3.59
N LEU A 52 -10.67 -5.87 -4.35
CA LEU A 52 -9.72 -4.88 -3.86
C LEU A 52 -10.31 -4.07 -2.69
N ARG A 53 -11.59 -3.66 -2.76
CA ARG A 53 -12.29 -3.00 -1.64
C ARG A 53 -12.36 -3.89 -0.40
N TRP A 54 -12.62 -5.17 -0.56
CA TRP A 54 -12.59 -6.13 0.55
C TRP A 54 -11.20 -6.23 1.17
N ILE A 55 -10.15 -6.33 0.36
CA ILE A 55 -8.75 -6.35 0.84
C ILE A 55 -8.44 -5.05 1.60
N TYR A 56 -8.81 -3.89 1.05
CA TYR A 56 -8.66 -2.59 1.70
C TYR A 56 -9.35 -2.57 3.08
N HIS A 57 -10.61 -2.98 3.15
CA HIS A 57 -11.34 -3.04 4.42
C HIS A 57 -10.73 -4.02 5.43
N LEU A 58 -10.17 -5.14 4.98
CA LEU A 58 -9.46 -6.07 5.86
C LEU A 58 -8.20 -5.42 6.43
N TYR A 59 -7.43 -4.68 5.63
CA TYR A 59 -6.26 -3.94 6.13
C TYR A 59 -6.65 -2.85 7.14
N ILE A 60 -7.79 -2.16 6.96
CA ILE A 60 -8.30 -1.19 7.95
C ILE A 60 -8.74 -1.90 9.24
N LYS A 61 -9.47 -3.01 9.13
CA LYS A 61 -10.17 -3.62 10.28
C LYS A 61 -9.29 -4.55 11.09
N ILE A 62 -8.39 -5.28 10.43
CA ILE A 62 -7.53 -6.29 11.05
C ILE A 62 -6.09 -6.25 10.50
N PRO A 63 -5.42 -5.08 10.53
CA PRO A 63 -4.11 -4.87 9.88
C PRO A 63 -3.06 -5.90 10.30
N THR A 64 -2.96 -6.21 11.60
CA THR A 64 -1.97 -7.17 12.12
C THR A 64 -2.16 -8.57 11.54
N LYS A 65 -3.40 -9.04 11.39
CA LYS A 65 -3.68 -10.37 10.80
C LYS A 65 -3.44 -10.36 9.29
N MET A 66 -3.86 -9.29 8.59
CA MET A 66 -3.65 -9.15 7.15
C MET A 66 -2.19 -9.02 6.75
N PHE A 67 -1.37 -8.41 7.61
CA PHE A 67 0.06 -8.28 7.36
C PHE A 67 0.78 -9.64 7.22
N LEU A 68 0.26 -10.70 7.84
CA LEU A 68 0.77 -12.07 7.67
C LEU A 68 0.65 -12.59 6.21
N TYR A 69 -0.24 -11.99 5.42
CA TYR A 69 -0.50 -12.37 4.03
C TYR A 69 0.12 -11.41 3.01
N ILE A 70 0.88 -10.40 3.47
CA ILE A 70 1.41 -9.34 2.59
C ILE A 70 2.32 -9.90 1.49
N GLU A 71 3.20 -10.86 1.79
CA GLU A 71 4.09 -11.46 0.78
C GLU A 71 3.32 -12.25 -0.30
N LYS A 72 2.11 -12.71 0.01
CA LYS A 72 1.21 -13.35 -0.95
C LYS A 72 0.42 -12.31 -1.77
N LEU A 73 -0.08 -11.26 -1.12
CA LEU A 73 -0.93 -10.25 -1.76
C LEU A 73 -0.13 -9.25 -2.59
N PHE A 74 1.07 -8.88 -2.16
CA PHE A 74 1.86 -7.83 -2.80
C PHE A 74 2.19 -8.11 -4.27
N PRO A 75 2.59 -9.33 -4.68
CA PRO A 75 2.73 -9.67 -6.11
C PRO A 75 1.45 -9.48 -6.91
N GLU A 76 0.29 -9.76 -6.33
CA GLU A 76 -1.01 -9.64 -6.98
C GLU A 76 -1.45 -8.19 -7.16
N LEU A 77 -1.25 -7.36 -6.13
CA LEU A 77 -1.50 -5.92 -6.20
C LEU A 77 -0.58 -5.28 -7.25
N ARG A 78 0.72 -5.62 -7.23
CA ARG A 78 1.65 -5.14 -8.28
C ARG A 78 1.21 -5.51 -9.70
N ARG A 79 0.62 -6.69 -9.90
CA ARG A 79 0.07 -7.10 -11.19
C ARG A 79 -1.19 -6.30 -11.54
N ALA A 80 -2.04 -5.98 -10.55
CA ALA A 80 -3.25 -5.20 -10.74
C ALA A 80 -2.98 -3.74 -11.18
N LEU A 81 -1.79 -3.19 -10.91
CA LEU A 81 -1.35 -1.91 -11.50
C LEU A 81 -1.26 -1.93 -13.03
N SER A 82 -1.12 -3.11 -13.62
CA SER A 82 -1.11 -3.32 -15.08
C SER A 82 -2.49 -3.68 -15.64
N ASP A 83 -3.55 -3.59 -14.85
CA ASP A 83 -4.91 -3.88 -15.32
C ASP A 83 -5.36 -2.87 -16.37
N SER A 84 -6.15 -3.33 -17.34
CA SER A 84 -6.67 -2.48 -18.42
C SER A 84 -7.75 -1.50 -17.96
N SER A 85 -8.30 -1.66 -16.75
CA SER A 85 -9.33 -0.77 -16.20
C SER A 85 -8.74 0.22 -15.19
N ASP A 86 -8.95 1.50 -15.44
CA ASP A 86 -8.54 2.58 -14.52
C ASP A 86 -9.19 2.43 -13.15
N GLU A 87 -10.43 1.91 -13.08
CA GLU A 87 -11.12 1.68 -11.81
C GLU A 87 -10.43 0.61 -10.96
N VAL A 88 -9.87 -0.43 -11.61
CA VAL A 88 -9.11 -1.48 -10.91
C VAL A 88 -7.79 -0.90 -10.40
N VAL A 89 -7.05 -0.19 -11.25
CA VAL A 89 -5.77 0.43 -10.87
C VAL A 89 -5.96 1.45 -9.76
N GLN A 90 -6.99 2.29 -9.83
CA GLN A 90 -7.34 3.26 -8.79
C GLN A 90 -7.57 2.59 -7.44
N GLN A 91 -8.42 1.55 -7.42
CA GLN A 91 -8.75 0.84 -6.18
C GLN A 91 -7.55 0.06 -5.63
N ASP A 92 -6.69 -0.46 -6.50
CA ASP A 92 -5.44 -1.13 -6.13
C ASP A 92 -4.45 -0.15 -5.49
N LEU A 93 -4.33 1.06 -6.02
CA LEU A 93 -3.51 2.12 -5.43
C LEU A 93 -4.00 2.53 -4.04
N GLU A 94 -5.31 2.53 -3.78
CA GLU A 94 -5.85 2.75 -2.43
C GLU A 94 -5.43 1.64 -1.46
N VAL A 95 -5.48 0.37 -1.89
CA VAL A 95 -5.00 -0.77 -1.09
C VAL A 95 -3.49 -0.64 -0.81
N LEU A 96 -2.70 -0.37 -1.84
CA LEU A 96 -1.24 -0.22 -1.71
C LEU A 96 -0.88 0.95 -0.79
N ALA A 97 -1.56 2.09 -0.93
CA ALA A 97 -1.37 3.25 -0.08
C ALA A 97 -1.68 2.93 1.40
N GLU A 98 -2.75 2.19 1.67
CA GLU A 98 -3.08 1.74 3.04
C GLU A 98 -1.99 0.85 3.63
N ILE A 99 -1.50 -0.12 2.84
CA ILE A 99 -0.45 -1.05 3.26
C ILE A 99 0.85 -0.32 3.61
N ILE A 100 1.28 0.62 2.75
CA ILE A 100 2.56 1.31 2.92
C ILE A 100 2.48 2.55 3.84
N SER A 101 1.28 3.01 4.20
CA SER A 101 1.09 4.06 5.22
C SER A 101 0.93 3.48 6.62
N SER A 102 0.48 2.24 6.75
CA SER A 102 0.30 1.58 8.03
C SER A 102 1.65 1.44 8.76
N PRO A 103 1.77 1.82 10.04
CA PRO A 103 2.99 1.58 10.80
C PRO A 103 3.23 0.08 10.90
N SER A 104 4.33 -0.42 10.35
CA SER A 104 4.70 -1.83 10.45
C SER A 104 4.90 -2.18 11.93
N VAL A 105 4.26 -3.25 12.40
CA VAL A 105 4.38 -3.76 13.79
C VAL A 105 5.83 -4.21 14.11
N THR A 106 6.70 -4.30 13.11
CA THR A 106 8.09 -4.75 13.20
C THR A 106 9.10 -3.60 13.31
N SER A 107 8.85 -2.63 14.19
CA SER A 107 9.89 -1.67 14.63
C SER A 107 10.68 -2.19 15.84
N SER A 108 10.60 -3.49 16.13
CA SER A 108 11.59 -4.19 16.96
C SER A 108 12.82 -4.49 16.11
N SER A 109 13.84 -3.66 16.30
CA SER A 109 15.27 -3.98 16.35
C SER A 109 15.73 -5.38 15.90
N ASP A 110 16.83 -5.38 15.15
CA ASP A 110 17.76 -6.48 14.86
C ASP A 110 17.59 -7.10 13.47
N ASP A 111 18.19 -6.46 12.46
CA ASP A 111 18.89 -7.15 11.35
C ASP A 111 19.69 -6.10 10.54
N ALA A 112 20.88 -5.79 11.06
CA ALA A 112 21.92 -5.09 10.35
C ALA A 112 22.68 -6.10 9.47
N ASP A 113 22.14 -6.43 8.29
CA ASP A 113 22.93 -7.04 7.20
C ASP A 113 22.14 -6.97 5.87
N SER A 114 22.31 -5.87 5.12
CA SER A 114 22.18 -5.90 3.65
C SER A 114 22.72 -4.61 3.02
N GLU A 115 23.80 -4.72 2.26
CA GLU A 115 24.59 -3.66 1.60
C GLU A 115 23.85 -2.78 0.55
N ASN A 116 22.51 -2.74 0.53
CA ASN A 116 21.73 -1.97 -0.44
C ASN A 116 20.75 -0.96 0.21
N GLN A 117 21.02 -0.52 1.45
CA GLN A 117 20.14 0.44 2.13
C GLN A 117 20.37 1.88 1.66
N LEU A 118 19.28 2.51 1.21
CA LEU A 118 19.15 3.95 1.01
C LEU A 118 19.51 4.71 2.31
N PRO A 119 20.14 5.89 2.23
CA PRO A 119 20.66 6.60 3.41
C PRO A 119 19.53 6.99 4.38
N ALA A 120 19.89 6.92 5.67
CA ALA A 120 19.08 7.00 6.89
C ALA A 120 18.34 8.33 7.15
N ASN A 121 17.69 8.92 6.15
CA ASN A 121 16.83 10.10 6.33
C ASN A 121 15.32 9.76 6.37
N SER A 122 14.94 8.48 6.27
CA SER A 122 13.54 8.04 6.32
C SER A 122 13.17 7.59 7.74
N HIS A 123 13.25 8.50 8.71
CA HIS A 123 12.79 8.22 10.08
C HIS A 123 11.25 8.20 10.08
N GLY A 124 10.65 7.00 9.99
CA GLY A 124 9.23 6.78 10.26
C GLY A 124 8.39 6.17 9.14
N MET A 125 8.97 5.84 7.98
CA MET A 125 8.22 5.17 6.91
C MET A 125 8.18 3.65 7.07
N ASN A 126 7.05 3.07 6.69
CA ASN A 126 6.90 1.64 6.56
C ASN A 126 7.97 1.08 5.57
N PRO A 127 8.69 -0.01 5.91
CA PRO A 127 9.71 -0.60 5.05
C PRO A 127 9.18 -1.04 3.67
N TYR A 128 7.88 -1.31 3.56
CA TYR A 128 7.20 -1.62 2.30
C TYR A 128 7.01 -0.42 1.39
N PHE A 129 7.13 0.82 1.89
CA PHE A 129 7.09 2.01 1.06
C PHE A 129 8.22 2.00 0.03
N SER A 130 9.46 1.86 0.46
CA SER A 130 10.61 1.77 -0.44
C SER A 130 10.54 0.52 -1.34
N LYS A 131 10.11 -0.63 -0.80
CA LYS A 131 9.91 -1.87 -1.58
C LYS A 131 8.88 -1.66 -2.70
N PHE A 132 7.81 -0.92 -2.43
CA PHE A 132 6.79 -0.54 -3.41
C PHE A 132 7.33 0.39 -4.48
N VAL A 133 7.96 1.52 -4.11
CA VAL A 133 8.48 2.47 -5.10
C VAL A 133 9.54 1.83 -5.99
N ILE A 134 10.45 1.02 -5.43
CA ILE A 134 11.42 0.23 -6.22
C ILE A 134 10.69 -0.71 -7.18
N SER A 135 9.67 -1.41 -6.71
CA SER A 135 8.95 -2.35 -7.55
C SER A 135 8.14 -1.66 -8.64
N LEU A 136 7.61 -0.47 -8.39
CA LEU A 136 6.89 0.33 -9.37
C LEU A 136 7.84 0.80 -10.49
N LEU A 137 9.03 1.31 -10.13
CA LEU A 137 10.03 1.70 -11.14
C LEU A 137 10.51 0.50 -11.96
N LYS A 138 10.71 -0.66 -11.34
CA LYS A 138 11.02 -1.90 -12.07
C LYS A 138 9.92 -2.30 -13.04
N LEU A 139 8.65 -2.13 -12.65
CA LEU A 139 7.51 -2.41 -13.49
C LEU A 139 7.49 -1.47 -14.72
N PHE A 140 7.65 -0.16 -14.52
CA PHE A 140 7.75 0.81 -15.62
C PHE A 140 8.98 0.60 -16.52
N SER A 141 10.10 0.18 -15.95
CA SER A 141 11.32 -0.13 -16.72
C SER A 141 11.13 -1.37 -17.61
N SER A 142 10.37 -2.35 -17.11
CA SER A 142 10.10 -3.61 -17.83
C SER A 142 8.96 -3.48 -18.85
N ASP A 143 7.95 -2.66 -18.55
CA ASP A 143 6.79 -2.41 -19.40
C ASP A 143 6.69 -0.91 -19.72
N ARG A 144 7.23 -0.54 -20.89
CA ARG A 144 7.18 0.85 -21.37
C ARG A 144 5.78 1.31 -21.72
N HIS A 145 4.93 0.41 -22.20
CA HIS A 145 3.56 0.77 -22.57
C HIS A 145 2.76 1.14 -21.32
N LEU A 146 2.98 0.44 -20.21
CA LEU A 146 2.39 0.83 -18.93
C LEU A 146 2.84 2.23 -18.49
N LEU A 147 4.12 2.56 -18.62
CA LEU A 147 4.63 3.89 -18.28
C LEU A 147 4.01 4.97 -19.17
N GLU A 148 3.97 4.74 -20.49
CA GLU A 148 3.44 5.69 -21.47
C GLU A 148 1.94 5.94 -21.29
N ASP A 149 1.15 4.88 -21.09
CA ASP A 149 -0.31 5.00 -21.00
C ASP A 149 -0.81 5.40 -19.61
N ARG A 150 -0.21 4.81 -18.55
CA ARG A 150 -0.75 4.85 -17.18
C ARG A 150 0.20 5.46 -16.18
N GLY A 151 1.48 5.64 -16.51
CA GLY A 151 2.49 6.13 -15.57
C GLY A 151 2.13 7.48 -14.96
N SER A 152 1.63 8.42 -15.77
CA SER A 152 1.17 9.72 -15.29
C SER A 152 0.03 9.58 -14.27
N PHE A 153 -0.99 8.80 -14.60
CA PHE A 153 -2.13 8.55 -13.72
C PHE A 153 -1.69 7.90 -12.39
N ILE A 154 -0.87 6.86 -12.44
CA ILE A 154 -0.39 6.15 -11.24
C ILE A 154 0.39 7.09 -10.31
N ILE A 155 1.37 7.83 -10.84
CA ILE A 155 2.19 8.74 -10.03
C ILE A 155 1.35 9.87 -9.42
N ARG A 156 0.44 10.45 -10.20
CA ARG A 156 -0.49 11.49 -9.73
C ARG A 156 -1.36 10.97 -8.60
N GLN A 157 -1.93 9.78 -8.76
CA GLN A 157 -2.79 9.18 -7.76
C GLN A 157 -2.02 8.84 -6.48
N LEU A 158 -0.78 8.36 -6.58
CA LEU A 158 0.09 8.18 -5.41
C LEU A 158 0.34 9.49 -4.68
N CYS A 159 0.54 10.60 -5.39
CA CYS A 159 0.72 11.92 -4.78
C CYS A 159 -0.55 12.49 -4.13
N ILE A 160 -1.73 11.96 -4.49
CA ILE A 160 -3.00 12.29 -3.84
C ILE A 160 -3.18 11.44 -2.57
N LEU A 161 -2.86 10.15 -2.64
CA LEU A 161 -3.05 9.21 -1.54
C LEU A 161 -1.97 9.30 -0.46
N LEU A 162 -0.78 9.77 -0.82
CA LEU A 162 0.41 9.77 0.02
C LEU A 162 1.08 11.15 -0.02
N ASN A 163 2.01 11.38 0.90
CA ASN A 163 2.79 12.62 0.89
C ASN A 163 3.63 12.71 -0.40
N SER A 164 3.40 13.75 -1.19
CA SER A 164 4.06 13.95 -2.47
C SER A 164 5.55 14.27 -2.35
N GLU A 165 5.98 14.94 -1.28
CA GLU A 165 7.40 15.23 -1.01
C GLU A 165 8.18 13.93 -0.80
N ASP A 166 7.59 12.99 -0.07
CA ASP A 166 8.16 11.69 0.19
C ASP A 166 8.23 10.83 -1.09
N ILE A 167 7.15 10.79 -1.88
CA ILE A 167 7.11 10.10 -3.16
C ILE A 167 8.20 10.61 -4.10
N TYR A 168 8.29 11.92 -4.32
CA TYR A 168 9.30 12.50 -5.21
C TYR A 168 10.71 12.31 -4.67
N THR A 169 10.93 12.47 -3.36
CA THR A 169 12.24 12.28 -2.74
C THR A 169 12.73 10.85 -2.93
N THR A 170 11.90 9.85 -2.64
CA THR A 170 12.27 8.44 -2.80
C THR A 170 12.46 8.05 -4.26
N LEU A 171 11.60 8.51 -5.17
CA LEU A 171 11.78 8.30 -6.62
C LEU A 171 13.11 8.89 -7.09
N SER A 172 13.43 10.14 -6.73
CA SER A 172 14.70 10.79 -7.10
C SER A 172 15.91 10.07 -6.51
N MET A 173 15.82 9.52 -5.29
CA MET A 173 16.90 8.73 -4.70
C MET A 173 17.15 7.43 -5.47
N ILE A 174 16.10 6.68 -5.82
CA ILE A 174 16.23 5.42 -6.55
C ILE A 174 16.72 5.66 -7.98
N LEU A 175 16.22 6.71 -8.65
CA LEU A 175 16.64 7.05 -10.01
C LEU A 175 18.10 7.49 -10.10
N LYS A 176 18.74 7.93 -9.00
CA LYS A 176 20.20 8.19 -8.94
C LYS A 176 21.06 6.95 -9.04
N THR A 177 20.53 5.82 -8.61
CA THR A 177 21.24 4.53 -8.67
C THR A 177 20.80 3.69 -9.86
N GLU A 178 19.96 4.22 -10.76
CA GLU A 178 19.47 3.51 -11.92
C GLU A 178 20.54 3.41 -13.01
N GLU A 179 20.91 2.18 -13.37
CA GLU A 179 21.93 1.90 -14.39
C GLU A 179 21.41 2.17 -15.81
N ASN A 180 20.11 1.97 -16.04
CA ASN A 180 19.50 2.25 -17.33
C ASN A 180 19.23 3.76 -17.48
N VAL A 181 20.27 4.50 -17.87
CA VAL A 181 20.24 5.96 -18.07
C VAL A 181 19.10 6.40 -19.01
N LYS A 182 18.77 5.59 -20.03
CA LYS A 182 17.66 5.90 -20.94
C LYS A 182 16.31 5.87 -20.22
N PHE A 183 16.06 4.82 -19.44
CA PHE A 183 14.85 4.74 -18.62
C PHE A 183 14.82 5.86 -17.57
N ALA A 184 15.93 6.09 -16.87
CA ALA A 184 16.03 7.14 -15.86
C ALA A 184 15.68 8.52 -16.44
N SER A 185 16.24 8.87 -17.60
CA SER A 185 15.95 10.13 -18.29
C SER A 185 14.46 10.28 -18.63
N ILE A 186 13.83 9.22 -19.17
CA ILE A 186 12.40 9.24 -19.52
C ILE A 186 11.55 9.39 -18.24
N MET A 187 11.88 8.65 -17.18
CA MET A 187 11.12 8.72 -15.93
C MET A 187 11.24 10.10 -15.28
N VAL A 188 12.42 10.70 -15.27
CA VAL A 188 12.65 12.07 -14.77
C VAL A 188 11.87 13.10 -15.58
N GLU A 189 11.84 12.97 -16.91
CA GLU A 189 11.04 13.86 -17.77
C GLU A 189 9.54 13.74 -17.47
N ASN A 190 9.03 12.52 -17.27
CA ASN A 190 7.65 12.28 -16.86
C ASN A 190 7.35 12.91 -15.50
N LEU A 191 8.21 12.70 -14.49
CA LEU A 191 8.07 13.29 -13.17
C LEU A 191 8.08 14.81 -13.21
N ASN A 192 8.98 15.42 -13.99
CA ASN A 192 9.02 16.86 -14.17
C ASN A 192 7.75 17.40 -14.82
N THR A 193 7.24 16.71 -15.84
CA THR A 193 5.97 17.07 -16.49
C THR A 193 4.83 17.03 -15.48
N ILE A 194 4.68 15.93 -14.75
CA ILE A 194 3.65 15.75 -13.72
C ILE A 194 3.77 16.83 -12.65
N LEU A 195 4.97 17.09 -12.14
CA LEU A 195 5.25 18.11 -11.13
C LEU A 195 4.85 19.50 -11.60
N LEU A 196 5.07 19.84 -12.86
CA LEU A 196 4.79 21.18 -13.40
C LEU A 196 3.31 21.38 -13.75
N THR A 197 2.60 20.32 -14.16
CA THR A 197 1.23 20.45 -14.70
C THR A 197 0.12 20.02 -13.74
N SER A 198 0.40 19.16 -12.76
CA SER A 198 -0.66 18.53 -11.95
C SER A 198 -1.07 19.43 -10.77
N SER A 199 -2.37 19.65 -10.56
CA SER A 199 -2.88 20.57 -9.53
C SER A 199 -2.53 20.13 -8.10
N GLU A 200 -2.55 18.83 -7.83
CA GLU A 200 -2.27 18.19 -6.54
C GLU A 200 -0.83 18.41 -6.05
N LEU A 201 0.09 18.82 -6.93
CA LEU A 201 1.47 19.11 -6.60
C LEU A 201 1.74 20.62 -6.40
N PHE A 202 0.69 21.42 -6.25
CA PHE A 202 0.84 22.87 -6.04
C PHE A 202 1.69 23.20 -4.81
N ASP A 203 1.41 22.58 -3.67
CA ASP A 203 2.16 22.86 -2.43
C ASP A 203 3.62 22.45 -2.54
N LEU A 204 3.89 21.28 -3.16
CA LEU A 204 5.26 20.83 -3.43
C LEU A 204 6.00 21.81 -4.35
N ARG A 205 5.35 22.31 -5.41
CA ARG A 205 5.93 23.34 -6.29
C ARG A 205 6.27 24.63 -5.54
N MET A 206 5.40 25.08 -4.62
CA MET A 206 5.66 26.28 -3.83
C MET A 206 6.83 26.08 -2.87
N LYS A 207 6.86 24.96 -2.15
CA LYS A 207 8.02 24.60 -1.31
C LYS A 207 9.32 24.56 -2.11
N LEU A 208 9.32 23.96 -3.29
CA LEU A 208 10.50 23.89 -4.16
C LEU A 208 10.95 25.28 -4.64
N LYS A 209 10.01 26.17 -4.95
CA LYS A 209 10.32 27.55 -5.34
C LYS A 209 10.99 28.34 -4.21
N ASP A 210 10.57 28.10 -2.96
CA ASP A 210 11.06 28.82 -1.79
C ASP A 210 12.37 28.23 -1.24
N MET A 211 12.62 26.93 -1.46
CA MET A 211 13.89 26.27 -1.14
C MET A 211 14.95 26.59 -2.19
N ASN A 212 15.99 27.31 -1.78
CA ASN A 212 17.12 27.73 -2.59
C ASN A 212 17.68 26.60 -3.50
N THR A 213 18.18 26.97 -4.69
CA THR A 213 18.45 26.17 -5.91
C THR A 213 19.14 24.78 -5.77
N GLU A 214 19.77 24.45 -4.64
CA GLU A 214 20.59 23.25 -4.47
C GLU A 214 19.79 21.99 -4.07
N VAL A 215 18.64 22.14 -3.40
CA VAL A 215 17.72 21.01 -3.14
C VAL A 215 16.83 20.76 -4.36
N CYS A 216 16.39 21.84 -5.01
CA CYS A 216 15.74 21.81 -6.31
C CYS A 216 16.58 21.08 -7.36
N SER A 217 17.89 21.35 -7.43
CA SER A 217 18.77 20.65 -8.36
C SER A 217 18.90 19.15 -8.04
N LYS A 218 18.86 18.76 -6.76
CA LYS A 218 18.93 17.34 -6.36
C LYS A 218 17.66 16.54 -6.68
N LEU A 219 16.50 17.19 -6.84
CA LEU A 219 15.24 16.56 -7.20
C LEU A 219 14.94 16.65 -8.70
N LEU A 220 15.36 17.74 -9.36
CA LEU A 220 14.98 18.07 -10.74
C LEU A 220 16.10 17.99 -11.78
N THR A 221 17.37 18.03 -11.38
CA THR A 221 18.50 17.98 -12.34
C THR A 221 19.36 16.75 -12.12
N PHE A 222 19.13 15.76 -12.96
CA PHE A 222 20.18 14.82 -13.39
C PHE A 222 20.89 15.47 -14.55
N LYS A 223 22.04 16.08 -14.27
CA LYS A 223 22.93 16.59 -15.32
C LYS A 223 24.11 15.66 -15.46
#